data_AF-A0A2W7ACY2-F1
#
_entry.id   AF-A0A2W7ACY2-F1
#
_cell.length_a   1.000
_cell.length_b   1.000
_cell.length_c   1.000
_cell.angle_alpha   90.00
_cell.angle_beta   90.00
_cell.angle_gamma   90.00
#
_symmetry.space_group_name_H-M   'P 1'
#
loop_
_entity.id
_entity.type
_entity.pdbx_description
1 polymer ?
#
loop_
_entity_poly.entity_id
_entity_poly.type
_entity_poly.pdbx_seq_one_letter_code
_entity_poly.pdbx_strand_id
1 'polypeptide(L)'
;MSAQVLILGGSGRIGSSVAADLFTFTSAEMVISGRNAALGKKVCDRLESRGRFLSLDLSDRKGLTQAISQADLVIHCAGPFHYRDTQVLEICIQHSVNYLDVSDHPSFTRKAISCAASAETAGVTAISNTGIFPGISNSMVRQDVEQLDEAEAIHLSYAVAGSGGAGVTVMRTTFLGLQKPFQAWIDGAWKTVKPYSDRETIEFPNPYGRTGVYWSGQSHLIEPRV
;
A
#
# COMPACT_ATOMS: atom_id res chain seq x y z
N MET A 1 10.45 21.43 -15.84
CA MET A 1 11.32 20.60 -14.98
C MET A 1 10.70 19.22 -14.92
N SER A 2 11.51 18.15 -14.86
CA SER A 2 10.93 16.81 -14.62
C SER A 2 10.53 16.68 -13.16
N ALA A 3 9.40 16.01 -12.88
CA ALA A 3 8.95 15.77 -11.51
C ALA A 3 9.93 14.85 -10.77
N GLN A 4 10.18 15.13 -9.49
CA GLN A 4 10.99 14.32 -8.60
C GLN A 4 10.10 13.46 -7.69
N VAL A 5 10.26 12.14 -7.78
CA VAL A 5 9.53 11.16 -6.97
C VAL A 5 10.46 10.52 -5.94
N LEU A 6 10.15 10.69 -4.66
CA LEU A 6 10.84 10.02 -3.56
C LEU A 6 10.15 8.69 -3.24
N ILE A 7 10.86 7.58 -3.40
CA ILE A 7 10.32 6.23 -3.13
C ILE A 7 10.92 5.71 -1.83
N LEU A 8 10.14 5.74 -0.75
CA LEU A 8 10.57 5.22 0.55
C LEU A 8 10.50 3.70 0.58
N GLY A 9 11.60 3.04 0.91
CA GLY A 9 11.69 1.58 0.75
C GLY A 9 11.82 1.17 -0.72
N GLY A 10 12.34 2.06 -1.56
CA GLY A 10 12.53 1.87 -3.00
C GLY A 10 13.48 0.71 -3.36
N SER A 11 14.34 0.28 -2.44
CA SER A 11 15.20 -0.90 -2.63
C SER A 11 14.47 -2.23 -2.36
N GLY A 12 13.25 -2.20 -1.83
CA GLY A 12 12.41 -3.38 -1.59
C GLY A 12 11.64 -3.81 -2.83
N ARG A 13 10.98 -4.97 -2.79
CA ARG A 13 10.30 -5.56 -3.95
C ARG A 13 9.21 -4.67 -4.56
N ILE A 14 8.35 -4.07 -3.73
CA ILE A 14 7.29 -3.17 -4.20
C ILE A 14 7.91 -1.88 -4.72
N GLY A 15 8.77 -1.24 -3.92
CA GLY A 15 9.40 0.02 -4.27
C GLY A 15 10.24 -0.03 -5.56
N SER A 16 10.94 -1.15 -5.82
CA SER A 16 11.72 -1.30 -7.05
C SER A 16 10.84 -1.58 -8.27
N SER A 17 9.68 -2.23 -8.09
CA SER A 17 8.67 -2.36 -9.15
C SER A 17 8.07 -1.00 -9.51
N VAL A 18 7.70 -0.21 -8.49
CA VAL A 18 7.21 1.17 -8.68
C VAL A 18 8.24 2.01 -9.42
N ALA A 19 9.52 1.92 -9.05
CA ALA A 19 10.59 2.65 -9.72
C ALA A 19 10.72 2.24 -11.20
N ALA A 20 10.62 0.95 -11.51
CA ALA A 20 10.68 0.44 -12.88
C ALA A 20 9.49 0.92 -13.73
N ASP A 21 8.28 0.92 -13.17
CA ASP A 21 7.07 1.39 -13.86
C ASP A 21 7.16 2.90 -14.11
N LEU A 22 7.55 3.70 -13.11
CA LEU A 22 7.73 5.14 -13.28
C LEU A 22 8.79 5.46 -14.34
N PHE A 23 9.90 4.72 -14.36
CA PHE A 23 10.92 4.88 -15.39
C PHE A 23 10.38 4.56 -16.78
N THR A 24 9.55 3.53 -16.91
CA THR A 24 8.99 3.08 -18.19
C THR A 24 7.94 4.04 -18.74
N PHE A 25 7.05 4.54 -17.88
CA PHE A 25 5.83 5.24 -18.31
C PHE A 25 5.84 6.76 -18.08
N THR A 26 6.88 7.30 -17.46
CA THR A 26 6.97 8.74 -17.17
C THR A 26 8.38 9.27 -17.48
N SER A 27 8.57 10.59 -17.43
CA SER A 27 9.90 11.23 -17.49
C SER A 27 10.50 11.51 -16.11
N ALA A 28 9.83 11.13 -15.01
CA ALA A 28 10.18 11.54 -13.66
C ALA A 28 11.60 11.10 -13.24
N GLU A 29 12.23 11.92 -12.40
CA GLU A 29 13.46 11.54 -11.68
C GLU A 29 13.08 10.86 -10.37
N MET A 30 13.78 9.79 -10.00
CA MET A 30 13.46 8.99 -8.82
C MET A 30 14.59 9.03 -7.81
N VAL A 31 14.21 9.30 -6.56
CA VAL A 31 15.07 9.12 -5.39
C VAL A 31 14.69 7.81 -4.73
N ILE A 32 15.54 6.80 -4.90
CA ILE A 32 15.36 5.48 -4.29
C ILE A 32 15.91 5.56 -2.87
N SER A 33 15.04 5.43 -1.86
CA SER A 33 15.48 5.47 -0.46
C SER A 33 15.38 4.13 0.24
N GLY A 34 16.30 3.90 1.18
CA GLY A 34 16.32 2.72 2.02
C GLY A 34 17.58 2.62 2.86
N ARG A 35 17.68 1.54 3.64
CA ARG A 35 18.80 1.33 4.59
C ARG A 35 19.99 0.60 3.98
N ASN A 36 19.79 -0.13 2.88
CA ASN A 36 20.83 -0.95 2.26
C ASN A 36 21.31 -0.31 0.95
N ALA A 37 22.46 0.35 1.01
CA ALA A 37 23.04 1.05 -0.14
C ALA A 37 23.35 0.13 -1.33
N ALA A 38 23.77 -1.12 -1.09
CA ALA A 38 24.06 -2.06 -2.16
C ALA A 38 22.80 -2.47 -2.92
N LEU A 39 21.68 -2.70 -2.23
CA LEU A 39 20.40 -2.99 -2.88
C LEU A 39 19.86 -1.75 -3.61
N GLY A 40 19.97 -0.58 -2.98
CA GLY A 40 19.56 0.68 -3.60
C GLY A 40 20.31 1.00 -4.89
N LYS A 41 21.63 0.81 -4.89
CA LYS A 41 22.47 0.98 -6.09
C LYS A 41 22.03 0.04 -7.22
N LYS A 42 21.78 -1.23 -6.92
CA LYS A 42 21.29 -2.21 -7.91
C LYS A 42 19.95 -1.81 -8.56
N VAL A 43 19.09 -1.11 -7.83
CA VAL A 43 17.85 -0.55 -8.41
C VAL A 43 18.19 0.63 -9.31
N CYS A 44 19.03 1.56 -8.85
CA CYS A 44 19.44 2.74 -9.64
C CYS A 44 20.17 2.38 -10.94
N ASP A 45 20.97 1.31 -10.96
CA ASP A 45 21.66 0.83 -12.17
C ASP A 45 20.67 0.53 -13.33
N ARG A 46 19.39 0.31 -13.03
CA ARG A 46 18.31 0.05 -14.00
C ARG A 46 17.51 1.30 -14.39
N LEU A 47 17.78 2.43 -13.73
CA LEU A 47 17.04 3.69 -13.89
C LEU A 47 17.87 4.75 -14.63
N GLU A 48 19.01 4.36 -15.18
CA GLU A 48 19.94 5.23 -15.92
C GLU A 48 20.25 6.53 -15.14
N SER A 49 20.28 7.69 -15.81
CA SER A 49 20.50 8.99 -15.18
C SER A 49 19.32 9.49 -14.34
N ARG A 50 18.16 8.83 -14.41
CA ARG A 50 16.94 9.26 -13.71
C ARG A 50 16.83 8.70 -12.30
N GLY A 51 17.66 7.73 -11.92
CA GLY A 51 17.65 7.16 -10.57
C GLY A 51 18.87 7.58 -9.74
N ARG A 52 18.64 8.03 -8.51
CA ARG A 52 19.69 8.15 -7.50
C ARG A 52 19.30 7.50 -6.19
N PHE A 53 20.30 6.97 -5.48
CA PHE A 53 20.07 6.35 -4.18
C PHE A 53 20.29 7.34 -3.03
N LEU A 54 19.41 7.30 -2.04
CA LEU A 54 19.52 8.01 -0.78
C LEU A 54 19.44 7.03 0.40
N SER A 55 20.52 6.93 1.18
CA SER A 55 20.48 6.15 2.42
C SER A 55 19.62 6.90 3.44
N LEU A 56 18.47 6.33 3.81
CA LEU A 56 17.52 6.95 4.72
C LEU A 56 16.81 5.89 5.56
N ASP A 57 16.79 6.10 6.88
CA ASP A 57 15.93 5.36 7.80
C ASP A 57 14.69 6.21 8.11
N LEU A 58 13.54 5.57 8.28
CA LEU A 58 12.32 6.28 8.64
C LEU A 58 12.36 6.88 10.06
N SER A 59 13.30 6.44 10.91
CA SER A 59 13.52 7.06 12.22
C SER A 59 14.30 8.38 12.15
N ASP A 60 14.97 8.66 11.03
CA ASP A 60 15.68 9.92 10.81
C ASP A 60 14.71 11.00 10.32
N ARG A 61 14.01 11.62 11.28
CA ARG A 61 13.04 12.67 11.00
C ARG A 61 13.67 13.84 10.23
N LYS A 62 14.91 14.24 10.55
CA LYS A 62 15.56 15.37 9.88
C LYS A 62 15.88 15.04 8.43
N GLY A 63 16.43 13.84 8.19
CA GLY A 63 16.68 13.33 6.85
C GLY A 63 15.40 13.19 6.02
N LEU A 64 14.31 12.69 6.63
CA LEU A 64 12.99 12.62 6.00
C LEU A 64 12.48 14.00 5.60
N THR A 65 12.48 14.97 6.51
CA THR A 65 12.05 16.35 6.21
C THR A 65 12.84 16.94 5.05
N GLN A 66 14.17 16.80 5.08
CA GLN A 66 15.02 17.31 4.00
C GLN A 66 14.69 16.64 2.66
N ALA A 67 14.58 15.31 2.63
CA ALA A 67 14.32 14.56 1.40
C ALA A 67 12.92 14.85 0.84
N ILE A 68 11.90 14.92 1.69
CA ILE A 68 10.52 15.17 1.29
C ILE A 68 10.37 16.59 0.74
N SER A 69 10.99 17.59 1.37
CA SER A 69 10.90 19.00 0.92
C SER A 69 11.44 19.27 -0.50
N GLN A 70 12.17 18.32 -1.09
CA GLN A 70 12.75 18.41 -2.43
C GLN A 70 11.98 17.60 -3.48
N ALA A 71 10.95 16.86 -3.07
CA ALA A 71 10.17 15.99 -3.94
C ALA A 71 8.83 16.63 -4.31
N ASP A 72 8.31 16.28 -5.48
CA ASP A 72 6.95 16.63 -5.90
C ASP A 72 5.93 15.59 -5.43
N LEU A 73 6.39 14.35 -5.24
CA LEU A 73 5.59 13.20 -4.81
C LEU A 73 6.42 12.25 -3.95
N VAL A 74 5.83 11.78 -2.85
CA VAL A 74 6.37 10.69 -2.03
C VAL A 74 5.54 9.44 -2.24
N ILE A 75 6.19 8.33 -2.59
CA ILE A 75 5.58 7.00 -2.62
C ILE A 75 6.16 6.16 -1.48
N HIS A 76 5.34 5.90 -0.47
CA HIS A 76 5.73 5.16 0.71
C HIS A 76 5.54 3.65 0.49
N CYS A 77 6.64 2.94 0.23
CA CYS A 77 6.69 1.47 0.10
C CYS A 77 7.34 0.76 1.31
N ALA A 78 7.72 1.50 2.34
CA ALA A 78 8.51 1.00 3.47
C ALA A 78 7.68 0.33 4.59
N GLY A 79 7.16 -0.86 4.31
CA GLY A 79 6.46 -1.70 5.29
C GLY A 79 7.36 -2.31 6.39
N PRO A 80 6.80 -3.18 7.25
CA PRO A 80 5.38 -3.51 7.36
C PRO A 80 4.58 -2.38 8.01
N PHE A 81 3.40 -2.04 7.44
CA PHE A 81 2.62 -0.86 7.84
C PHE A 81 1.97 -0.97 9.23
N HIS A 82 1.79 -2.19 9.73
CA HIS A 82 1.27 -2.44 11.08
C HIS A 82 2.04 -1.66 12.18
N TYR A 83 3.36 -1.48 12.02
CA TYR A 83 4.21 -0.76 12.99
C TYR A 83 4.48 0.70 12.61
N ARG A 84 3.84 1.23 11.56
CA ARG A 84 4.10 2.58 11.08
C ARG A 84 3.15 3.61 11.72
N ASP A 85 3.66 4.82 11.80
CA ASP A 85 2.96 6.04 12.16
C ASP A 85 2.80 6.93 10.92
N THR A 86 2.09 8.04 11.08
CA THR A 86 1.77 8.99 10.01
C THR A 86 2.87 10.03 9.77
N GLN A 87 4.05 9.90 10.37
CA GLN A 87 5.06 10.97 10.34
C GLN A 87 5.46 11.38 8.92
N VAL A 88 5.53 10.41 7.98
CA VAL A 88 5.87 10.70 6.58
C VAL A 88 4.77 11.52 5.93
N LEU A 89 3.51 11.12 6.10
CA LEU A 89 2.35 11.84 5.58
C LEU A 89 2.27 13.24 6.19
N GLU A 90 2.47 13.38 7.50
CA GLU A 90 2.49 14.67 8.19
C GLU A 90 3.58 15.60 7.66
N ILE A 91 4.78 15.10 7.39
CA ILE A 91 5.86 15.89 6.77
C ILE A 91 5.48 16.29 5.34
N CYS A 92 4.85 15.39 4.57
CA CYS A 92 4.35 15.72 3.23
C CYS A 92 3.33 16.87 3.29
N ILE A 93 2.37 16.81 4.22
CA ILE A 93 1.39 17.86 4.47
C ILE A 93 2.08 19.18 4.83
N GLN A 94 3.07 19.16 5.73
CA GLN A 94 3.82 20.34 6.16
C GLN A 94 4.59 21.03 5.02
N HIS A 95 5.01 20.27 4.02
CA HIS A 95 5.81 20.76 2.89
C HIS A 95 5.00 20.88 1.59
N SER A 96 3.67 20.68 1.64
CA SER A 96 2.78 20.70 0.48
C SER A 96 3.20 19.72 -0.64
N VAL A 97 3.66 18.53 -0.26
CA VAL A 97 4.11 17.46 -1.18
C VAL A 97 3.05 16.37 -1.27
N ASN A 98 2.75 15.91 -2.48
CA ASN A 98 1.76 14.85 -2.69
C ASN A 98 2.25 13.50 -2.14
N TYR A 99 1.31 12.64 -1.75
CA TYR A 99 1.60 11.39 -1.05
C TYR A 99 0.82 10.20 -1.60
N LEU A 100 1.51 9.08 -1.74
CA LEU A 100 0.97 7.76 -2.02
C LEU A 100 1.54 6.73 -1.05
N ASP A 101 0.74 5.74 -0.66
CA ASP A 101 1.24 4.58 0.08
C ASP A 101 0.64 3.26 -0.41
N VAL A 102 1.38 2.18 -0.16
CA VAL A 102 0.95 0.80 -0.45
C VAL A 102 0.54 0.05 0.83
N SER A 103 -0.01 0.77 1.82
CA SER A 103 -0.43 0.17 3.08
C SER A 103 -1.45 -0.93 2.84
N ASP A 104 -1.30 -2.02 3.56
CA ASP A 104 -2.19 -3.19 3.58
C ASP A 104 -2.79 -3.42 4.97
N HIS A 105 -2.62 -2.47 5.90
CA HIS A 105 -2.98 -2.69 7.29
C HIS A 105 -3.99 -1.65 7.82
N PRO A 106 -5.17 -2.09 8.32
CA PRO A 106 -6.22 -1.18 8.80
C PRO A 106 -5.79 -0.22 9.91
N SER A 107 -4.86 -0.62 10.79
CA SER A 107 -4.35 0.26 11.85
C SER A 107 -3.60 1.48 11.32
N PHE A 108 -2.90 1.34 10.20
CA PHE A 108 -2.20 2.44 9.55
C PHE A 108 -3.20 3.29 8.76
N THR A 109 -4.06 2.65 7.96
CA THR A 109 -5.10 3.33 7.17
C THR A 109 -5.97 4.24 8.03
N ARG A 110 -6.40 3.80 9.22
CA ARG A 110 -7.17 4.66 10.15
C ARG A 110 -6.40 5.91 10.61
N LYS A 111 -5.09 5.77 10.88
CA LYS A 111 -4.26 6.92 11.23
C LYS A 111 -4.09 7.86 10.03
N ALA A 112 -3.82 7.32 8.84
CA ALA A 112 -3.68 8.11 7.62
C ALA A 112 -4.97 8.89 7.28
N ILE A 113 -6.13 8.26 7.40
CA ILE A 113 -7.45 8.91 7.21
C ILE A 113 -7.66 10.04 8.23
N SER A 114 -7.16 9.91 9.47
CA SER A 114 -7.26 10.99 10.47
C SER A 114 -6.49 12.26 10.07
N CYS A 115 -5.59 12.19 9.08
CA CYS A 115 -4.88 13.33 8.52
C CYS A 115 -5.63 14.01 7.36
N ALA A 116 -6.79 13.51 6.92
CA ALA A 116 -7.49 13.98 5.73
C ALA A 116 -7.77 15.49 5.73
N ALA A 117 -8.36 16.02 6.81
CA ALA A 117 -8.67 17.45 6.93
C ALA A 117 -7.41 18.34 6.85
N SER A 118 -6.30 17.89 7.44
CA SER A 118 -5.02 18.60 7.37
C SER A 118 -4.43 18.56 5.96
N ALA A 119 -4.54 17.44 5.25
CA ALA A 119 -4.10 17.31 3.87
C ALA A 119 -4.91 18.21 2.93
N GLU A 120 -6.24 18.23 3.07
CA GLU A 120 -7.14 19.11 2.32
C GLU A 120 -6.79 20.59 2.56
N THR A 121 -6.61 20.99 3.82
CA THR A 121 -6.24 22.36 4.19
C THR A 121 -4.90 22.78 3.57
N ALA A 122 -3.94 21.85 3.48
CA ALA A 122 -2.62 22.11 2.89
C ALA A 122 -2.58 21.99 1.36
N GLY A 123 -3.70 21.63 0.70
CA GLY A 123 -3.75 21.39 -0.74
C GLY A 123 -2.98 20.15 -1.19
N VAL A 124 -2.77 19.18 -0.30
CA VAL A 124 -2.01 17.96 -0.57
C VAL A 124 -2.94 16.84 -1.01
N THR A 125 -2.65 16.24 -2.17
CA THR A 125 -3.28 14.99 -2.57
C THR A 125 -2.58 13.84 -1.87
N ALA A 126 -3.28 13.17 -0.96
CA ALA A 126 -2.81 11.99 -0.24
C ALA A 126 -3.72 10.79 -0.54
N ILE A 127 -3.18 9.76 -1.19
CA ILE A 127 -3.93 8.55 -1.53
C ILE A 127 -3.28 7.36 -0.82
N SER A 128 -4.06 6.72 0.06
CA SER A 128 -3.63 5.53 0.80
C SER A 128 -4.08 4.25 0.11
N ASN A 129 -3.45 3.13 0.46
CA ASN A 129 -3.87 1.80 0.01
C ASN A 129 -3.77 1.58 -1.52
N THR A 130 -2.73 2.08 -2.19
CA THR A 130 -2.56 1.96 -3.65
C THR A 130 -1.83 0.69 -4.08
N GLY A 131 -2.25 -0.45 -3.54
CA GLY A 131 -1.75 -1.78 -3.90
C GLY A 131 -2.71 -2.55 -4.82
N ILE A 132 -2.60 -3.88 -4.78
CA ILE A 132 -3.56 -4.78 -5.45
C ILE A 132 -4.75 -5.05 -4.53
N PHE A 133 -4.47 -5.40 -3.28
CA PHE A 133 -5.44 -5.78 -2.26
C PHE A 133 -4.89 -5.33 -0.89
N PRO A 134 -5.22 -4.12 -0.41
CA PRO A 134 -6.16 -3.15 -0.97
C PRO A 134 -5.58 -2.31 -2.11
N GLY A 135 -6.45 -1.68 -2.91
CA GLY A 135 -6.11 -0.75 -3.98
C GLY A 135 -6.92 -1.02 -5.22
N ILE A 136 -6.38 -1.78 -6.19
CA ILE A 136 -7.16 -2.23 -7.37
C ILE A 136 -8.47 -2.90 -6.95
N SER A 137 -8.43 -3.74 -5.91
CA SER A 137 -9.63 -4.37 -5.34
C SER A 137 -10.70 -3.36 -4.93
N ASN A 138 -10.30 -2.22 -4.37
CA ASN A 138 -11.22 -1.18 -3.91
C ASN A 138 -11.82 -0.43 -5.10
N SER A 139 -11.01 -0.15 -6.14
CA SER A 139 -11.50 0.46 -7.38
C SER A 139 -12.48 -0.44 -8.11
N MET A 140 -12.24 -1.76 -8.15
CA MET A 140 -13.17 -2.74 -8.72
C MET A 140 -14.49 -2.75 -7.95
N VAL A 141 -14.44 -2.82 -6.62
CA VAL A 141 -15.64 -2.76 -5.77
C VAL A 141 -16.41 -1.47 -6.01
N ARG A 142 -15.74 -0.33 -6.07
CA ARG A 142 -16.39 0.96 -6.34
C ARG A 142 -17.08 0.96 -7.70
N GLN A 143 -16.40 0.49 -8.74
CA GLN A 143 -16.95 0.39 -10.09
C GLN A 143 -18.21 -0.50 -10.13
N ASP A 144 -18.22 -1.63 -9.41
CA ASP A 144 -19.36 -2.54 -9.39
C ASP A 144 -20.52 -1.97 -8.57
N VAL A 145 -20.24 -1.38 -7.40
CA VAL A 145 -21.26 -0.77 -6.53
C VAL A 145 -21.95 0.41 -7.21
N GLU A 146 -21.23 1.24 -7.96
CA GLU A 146 -21.81 2.38 -8.70
C GLU A 146 -22.77 1.96 -9.83
N GLN A 147 -22.76 0.68 -10.23
CA GLN A 147 -23.67 0.13 -11.24
C GLN A 147 -24.94 -0.47 -10.62
N LEU A 148 -25.05 -0.51 -9.30
CA LEU A 148 -26.19 -1.06 -8.58
C LEU A 148 -27.01 0.07 -7.94
N ASP A 149 -28.33 -0.09 -7.89
CA ASP A 149 -29.19 0.82 -7.12
C ASP A 149 -28.88 0.72 -5.61
N GLU A 150 -28.65 -0.51 -5.14
CA GLU A 150 -28.26 -0.82 -3.77
C GLU A 150 -27.33 -2.03 -3.75
N ALA A 151 -26.20 -1.92 -3.03
CA ALA A 151 -25.26 -3.01 -2.83
C ALA A 151 -25.45 -3.63 -1.43
N GLU A 152 -26.00 -4.85 -1.39
CA GLU A 152 -26.29 -5.54 -0.12
C GLU A 152 -25.03 -6.13 0.54
N ALA A 153 -24.11 -6.66 -0.28
CA ALA A 153 -22.90 -7.32 0.22
C ALA A 153 -21.73 -7.19 -0.77
N ILE A 154 -20.52 -7.09 -0.22
CA ILE A 154 -19.27 -7.13 -0.99
C ILE A 154 -18.48 -8.35 -0.54
N HIS A 155 -18.27 -9.30 -1.44
CA HIS A 155 -17.41 -10.44 -1.21
C HIS A 155 -16.15 -10.33 -2.05
N LEU A 156 -15.03 -10.05 -1.37
CA LEU A 156 -13.71 -10.00 -1.97
C LEU A 156 -12.91 -11.28 -1.68
N SER A 157 -12.47 -11.95 -2.75
CA SER A 157 -11.61 -13.12 -2.66
C SER A 157 -10.41 -12.97 -3.59
N TYR A 158 -9.22 -13.30 -3.09
CA TYR A 158 -7.99 -13.32 -3.87
C TYR A 158 -7.29 -14.67 -3.70
N ALA A 159 -6.76 -15.19 -4.80
CA ALA A 159 -5.97 -16.41 -4.82
C ALA A 159 -4.54 -16.07 -5.27
N VAL A 160 -3.56 -16.71 -4.64
CA VAL A 160 -2.15 -16.58 -5.02
C VAL A 160 -1.61 -17.98 -5.27
N ALA A 161 -1.10 -18.24 -6.47
CA ALA A 161 -0.48 -19.54 -6.78
C ALA A 161 1.00 -19.55 -6.38
N GLY A 162 1.38 -20.53 -5.55
CA GLY A 162 2.72 -20.70 -5.03
C GLY A 162 3.14 -19.61 -4.03
N SER A 163 4.42 -19.57 -3.65
CA SER A 163 4.92 -18.50 -2.79
C SER A 163 5.06 -17.16 -3.54
N GLY A 164 5.00 -17.15 -4.88
CA GLY A 164 5.29 -15.96 -5.70
C GLY A 164 6.72 -15.38 -5.49
N GLY A 165 7.60 -16.13 -4.81
CA GLY A 165 8.86 -15.60 -4.28
C GLY A 165 8.65 -14.56 -3.17
N ALA A 166 7.55 -14.63 -2.41
CA ALA A 166 7.20 -13.70 -1.34
C ALA A 166 8.41 -13.39 -0.46
N GLY A 167 8.76 -12.10 -0.38
CA GLY A 167 9.85 -11.64 0.48
C GLY A 167 9.51 -11.85 1.96
N VAL A 168 10.53 -11.87 2.81
CA VAL A 168 10.40 -12.08 4.27
C VAL A 168 9.33 -11.17 4.89
N THR A 169 9.19 -9.92 4.42
CA THR A 169 8.16 -8.99 4.92
C THR A 169 6.74 -9.48 4.65
N VAL A 170 6.47 -10.03 3.47
CA VAL A 170 5.14 -10.57 3.12
C VAL A 170 4.83 -11.76 4.01
N MET A 171 5.75 -12.73 4.09
CA MET A 171 5.59 -13.92 4.94
C MET A 171 5.35 -13.54 6.41
N ARG A 172 6.15 -12.61 6.95
CA ARG A 172 5.99 -12.11 8.33
C ARG A 172 4.61 -11.48 8.54
N THR A 173 4.15 -10.65 7.60
CA THR A 173 2.85 -9.98 7.69
C THR A 173 1.71 -11.00 7.66
N THR A 174 1.79 -12.00 6.77
CA THR A 174 0.83 -13.12 6.73
C THR A 174 0.77 -13.86 8.06
N PHE A 175 1.91 -14.30 8.62
CA PHE A 175 1.91 -15.01 9.90
C PHE A 175 1.42 -14.16 11.07
N LEU A 176 1.76 -12.87 11.12
CA LEU A 176 1.22 -11.96 12.13
C LEU A 176 -0.31 -11.83 12.02
N GLY A 177 -0.85 -11.78 10.79
CA GLY A 177 -2.28 -11.73 10.53
C GLY A 177 -3.03 -12.98 11.01
N LEU A 178 -2.37 -14.14 11.06
CA LEU A 178 -2.94 -15.38 11.56
C LEU A 178 -3.03 -15.48 13.10
N GLN A 179 -2.37 -14.58 13.83
CA GLN A 179 -2.27 -14.69 15.29
C GLN A 179 -3.47 -14.11 16.04
N LYS A 180 -4.22 -13.19 15.44
CA LYS A 180 -5.26 -12.43 16.13
C LYS A 180 -6.56 -12.42 15.34
N PRO A 181 -7.72 -12.52 16.01
CA PRO A 181 -9.01 -12.24 15.39
C PRO A 181 -9.04 -10.82 14.79
N PHE A 182 -9.87 -10.65 13.77
CA PHE A 182 -10.09 -9.37 13.11
C PHE A 182 -11.58 -9.04 13.04
N GLN A 183 -11.91 -7.79 12.73
CA GLN A 183 -13.29 -7.36 12.56
C GLN A 183 -13.68 -7.45 11.09
N ALA A 184 -14.83 -8.06 10.81
CA ALA A 184 -15.47 -8.09 9.50
C ALA A 184 -16.91 -7.56 9.63
N TRP A 185 -17.40 -6.87 8.61
CA TRP A 185 -18.80 -6.46 8.54
C TRP A 185 -19.62 -7.57 7.88
N ILE A 186 -20.51 -8.19 8.66
CA ILE A 186 -21.29 -9.37 8.24
C ILE A 186 -22.72 -9.18 8.73
N ASP A 187 -23.70 -9.28 7.82
CA ASP A 187 -25.14 -9.11 8.09
C ASP A 187 -25.45 -7.79 8.82
N GLY A 188 -24.85 -6.68 8.39
CA GLY A 188 -25.12 -5.36 8.96
C GLY A 188 -24.49 -5.09 10.34
N ALA A 189 -23.53 -5.91 10.78
CA ALA A 189 -22.84 -5.71 12.05
C ALA A 189 -21.35 -6.07 12.00
N TRP A 190 -20.54 -5.40 12.82
CA TRP A 190 -19.16 -5.79 13.07
C TRP A 190 -19.10 -7.09 13.87
N LYS A 191 -18.51 -8.14 13.29
CA LYS A 191 -18.28 -9.44 13.92
C LYS A 191 -16.78 -9.72 14.04
N THR A 192 -16.40 -10.35 15.15
CA THR A 192 -15.03 -10.82 15.35
C THR A 192 -14.84 -12.18 14.66
N VAL A 193 -13.93 -12.25 13.70
CA VAL A 193 -13.66 -13.46 12.89
C VAL A 193 -12.27 -14.00 13.20
N LYS A 194 -12.14 -15.32 13.30
CA LYS A 194 -10.85 -15.98 13.47
C LYS A 194 -10.12 -16.01 12.12
N PRO A 195 -8.82 -15.72 12.05
CA PRO A 195 -8.10 -15.87 10.79
C PRO A 195 -7.98 -17.35 10.40
N TYR A 196 -7.95 -17.61 9.09
CA TYR A 196 -7.85 -18.95 8.51
C TYR A 196 -8.99 -19.89 8.96
N SER A 197 -10.19 -19.34 9.14
CA SER A 197 -11.42 -20.07 9.43
C SER A 197 -12.39 -20.02 8.25
N ASP A 198 -13.53 -20.70 8.42
CA ASP A 198 -14.71 -20.60 7.55
C ASP A 198 -14.32 -20.79 6.07
N ARG A 199 -13.74 -21.96 5.79
CA ARG A 199 -13.24 -22.31 4.46
C ARG A 199 -14.39 -22.36 3.47
N GLU A 200 -14.25 -21.63 2.38
CA GLU A 200 -15.15 -21.67 1.23
C GLU A 200 -14.41 -22.18 -0.01
N THR A 201 -15.15 -22.71 -0.99
CA THR A 201 -14.57 -23.11 -2.28
C THR A 201 -15.13 -22.20 -3.36
N ILE A 202 -14.25 -21.48 -4.04
CA ILE A 202 -14.60 -20.53 -5.10
C ILE A 202 -14.03 -21.03 -6.42
N GLU A 203 -14.80 -20.89 -7.50
CA GLU A 203 -14.35 -21.14 -8.87
C GLU A 203 -13.67 -19.88 -9.40
N PHE A 204 -12.33 -19.88 -9.45
CA PHE A 204 -11.59 -18.81 -10.12
C PHE A 204 -11.44 -19.11 -11.61
N PRO A 205 -11.30 -18.09 -12.48
CA PRO A 205 -10.95 -18.29 -13.87
C PRO A 205 -9.68 -19.13 -14.05
N ASN A 206 -9.56 -19.79 -15.20
CA ASN A 206 -8.32 -20.48 -15.59
C ASN A 206 -7.12 -19.53 -15.47
N PRO A 207 -5.96 -20.00 -14.93
CA PRO A 207 -5.61 -21.39 -14.64
C PRO A 207 -5.91 -21.86 -13.21
N TYR A 208 -6.57 -21.07 -12.37
CA TYR A 208 -6.69 -21.36 -10.94
C TYR A 208 -7.79 -22.37 -10.59
N GLY A 209 -8.95 -22.28 -11.26
CA GLY A 209 -10.09 -23.18 -11.04
C GLY A 209 -10.60 -23.19 -9.59
N ARG A 210 -11.21 -24.31 -9.18
CA ARG A 210 -11.74 -24.52 -7.82
C ARG A 210 -10.65 -24.40 -6.76
N THR A 211 -10.68 -23.30 -6.00
CA THR A 211 -9.71 -22.99 -4.96
C THR A 211 -10.39 -22.81 -3.60
N GLY A 212 -9.76 -23.31 -2.54
CA GLY A 212 -10.20 -23.06 -1.17
C GLY A 212 -9.73 -21.68 -0.70
N VAL A 213 -10.67 -20.84 -0.27
CA VAL A 213 -10.39 -19.55 0.36
C VAL A 213 -10.80 -19.58 1.82
N TYR A 214 -10.24 -18.68 2.61
CA TYR A 214 -10.47 -18.58 4.05
C TYR A 214 -10.60 -17.12 4.43
N TRP A 215 -11.32 -16.86 5.52
CA TRP A 215 -11.34 -15.54 6.12
C TRP A 215 -9.95 -15.11 6.59
N SER A 216 -9.52 -13.94 6.14
CA SER A 216 -8.21 -13.34 6.45
C SER A 216 -8.37 -11.88 6.81
N GLY A 217 -7.61 -11.40 7.80
CA GLY A 217 -7.69 -10.03 8.33
C GLY A 217 -7.22 -8.92 7.39
N GLN A 218 -6.87 -9.27 6.15
CA GLN A 218 -6.62 -8.34 5.05
C GLN A 218 -7.90 -7.96 4.28
N SER A 219 -9.07 -8.45 4.70
CA SER A 219 -10.36 -8.04 4.14
C SER A 219 -10.64 -6.58 4.48
N HIS A 220 -10.33 -5.69 3.55
CA HIS A 220 -10.68 -4.28 3.63
C HIS A 220 -12.13 -4.12 3.17
N LEU A 221 -12.98 -3.58 4.04
CA LEU A 221 -14.26 -3.03 3.63
C LEU A 221 -14.21 -1.51 3.78
N ILE A 222 -14.53 -0.85 2.68
CA ILE A 222 -14.95 0.54 2.61
C ILE A 222 -16.43 0.51 3.03
N GLU A 223 -16.81 1.24 4.07
CA GLU A 223 -18.23 1.52 4.32
C GLU A 223 -18.79 2.18 3.05
N PRO A 224 -19.85 1.66 2.43
CA PRO A 224 -20.60 2.44 1.47
C PRO A 224 -21.22 3.59 2.26
N ARG A 225 -20.54 4.74 2.29
CA ARG A 225 -21.25 6.00 2.50
C ARG A 225 -22.06 6.20 1.22
N VAL A 226 -23.31 5.75 1.29
CA VAL A 226 -24.40 6.24 0.42
C VAL A 226 -24.52 7.74 0.63
#